data_AF-A0AAD2CB20-F1
#
_entry.id   AF-A0AAD2CB20-F1
#
_cell.length_a   1.000
_cell.length_b   1.000
_cell.length_c   1.000
_cell.angle_alpha   90.00
_cell.angle_beta   90.00
_cell.angle_gamma   90.00
#
_symmetry.space_group_name_H-M   'P 1'
#
loop_
_entity.id
_entity.type
_entity.pdbx_description
1 polymer ?
#
loop_
_entity_poly.entity_id
_entity_poly.type
_entity_poly.pdbx_seq_one_letter_code
_entity_poly.pdbx_strand_id
1 'polypeptide(L)'
;MSARKAYAVEGGVDYAFTTAFTGSADVLYRRNTTLSNSSMVYRLLGLYSLSKRTTLVANVAYLKNSSSATEALVNTTSGAIGGGVPGTSQTSVALGVRHTF
;
A
#
# COMPACT_ATOMS: atom_id res chain seq x y z
N MET A 1 23.64 -15.94 -9.58
CA MET A 1 22.62 -15.95 -8.51
C MET A 1 21.47 -16.84 -8.95
N SER A 2 20.97 -17.74 -8.10
CA SER A 2 19.77 -18.53 -8.40
C SER A 2 18.51 -17.66 -8.36
N ALA A 3 17.49 -18.00 -9.15
CA ALA A 3 16.23 -17.27 -9.20
C ALA A 3 15.51 -17.31 -7.84
N ARG A 4 15.06 -16.16 -7.35
CA ARG A 4 14.23 -16.08 -6.14
C ARG A 4 12.79 -16.42 -6.51
N LYS A 5 12.16 -17.32 -5.75
CA LYS A 5 10.75 -17.68 -5.87
C LYS A 5 9.92 -16.83 -4.91
N ALA A 6 8.87 -16.21 -5.44
CA ALA A 6 7.93 -15.42 -4.66
C ALA A 6 6.53 -15.46 -5.28
N TYR A 7 5.52 -15.18 -4.48
CA TYR A 7 4.15 -14.96 -4.94
C TYR A 7 3.51 -13.79 -4.19
N ALA A 8 2.45 -13.24 -4.78
CA ALA A 8 1.63 -12.20 -4.18
C ALA A 8 0.15 -12.54 -4.37
N VAL A 9 -0.67 -12.15 -3.41
CA VAL A 9 -2.13 -12.23 -3.47
C VAL A 9 -2.70 -10.91 -2.97
N GLU A 10 -3.64 -10.36 -3.73
CA GLU A 10 -4.33 -9.12 -3.41
C GLU A 10 -5.85 -9.35 -3.40
N GLY A 11 -6.53 -8.66 -2.51
CA GLY A 11 -7.98 -8.56 -2.51
C GLY A 11 -8.41 -7.20 -1.98
N GLY A 12 -9.45 -6.63 -2.58
CA GLY A 12 -9.98 -5.33 -2.17
C GLY A 12 -11.46 -5.19 -2.49
N VAL A 13 -12.07 -4.17 -1.89
CA VAL A 13 -13.45 -3.77 -2.11
C VAL A 13 -13.52 -2.26 -2.30
N ASP A 14 -14.32 -1.84 -3.26
CA ASP A 14 -14.70 -0.44 -3.49
C ASP A 14 -16.19 -0.29 -3.21
N TYR A 15 -16.57 0.79 -2.53
CA TYR A 15 -17.96 1.10 -2.25
C TYR A 15 -18.26 2.59 -2.41
N ALA A 16 -19.21 2.89 -3.28
CA ALA A 16 -19.76 4.23 -3.45
C ALA A 16 -20.83 4.49 -2.38
N PHE A 17 -20.42 5.09 -1.25
CA PHE A 17 -21.32 5.43 -0.16
C PHE A 17 -22.35 6.49 -0.56
N THR A 18 -21.92 7.46 -1.38
CA THR A 18 -22.78 8.47 -1.99
C THR A 18 -22.32 8.76 -3.42
N THR A 19 -23.05 9.59 -4.15
CA THR A 19 -22.61 10.08 -5.48
C THR A 19 -21.31 10.89 -5.43
N ALA A 20 -20.94 11.43 -4.27
CA ALA A 20 -19.74 12.23 -4.07
C ALA A 20 -18.64 11.50 -3.31
N PHE A 21 -18.93 10.40 -2.61
CA PHE A 21 -17.99 9.72 -1.72
C PHE A 21 -17.85 8.23 -2.05
N THR A 22 -16.62 7.83 -2.38
CA THR A 22 -16.23 6.42 -2.55
C THR A 22 -15.17 6.08 -1.52
N GLY A 23 -15.30 4.91 -0.90
CA GLY A 23 -14.25 4.34 -0.05
C GLY A 23 -13.77 3.00 -0.59
N SER A 24 -12.50 2.71 -0.35
CA SER A 24 -11.85 1.45 -0.72
C SER A 24 -11.11 0.86 0.46
N ALA A 25 -11.07 -0.47 0.53
CA ALA A 25 -10.24 -1.21 1.46
C ALA A 25 -9.54 -2.37 0.74
N ASP A 26 -8.23 -2.53 0.95
CA ASP A 26 -7.41 -3.47 0.20
C ASP A 26 -6.39 -4.15 1.10
N VAL A 27 -6.10 -5.42 0.82
CA VAL A 27 -5.06 -6.20 1.47
C VAL A 27 -4.18 -6.86 0.41
N LEU A 28 -2.86 -6.71 0.56
CA LEU A 28 -1.87 -7.31 -0.31
C LEU A 28 -0.85 -8.10 0.50
N TYR A 29 -0.84 -9.41 0.31
CA TYR A 29 0.12 -10.32 0.90
C TYR A 29 1.20 -10.71 -0.12
N ARG A 30 2.46 -10.67 0.29
CA ARG A 30 3.61 -11.11 -0.51
C ARG A 30 4.44 -12.09 0.28
N ARG A 31 4.92 -13.16 -0.37
CA ARG A 31 5.82 -14.14 0.25
C ARG A 31 6.97 -14.47 -0.67
N ASN A 32 8.19 -14.38 -0.15
CA ASN A 32 9.39 -14.90 -0.79
C ASN A 32 9.74 -16.25 -0.16
N THR A 33 9.59 -17.33 -0.91
CA THR A 33 9.87 -18.69 -0.40
C THR A 33 11.35 -19.01 -0.39
N THR A 34 12.17 -18.34 -1.23
CA THR A 34 13.63 -18.50 -1.22
C THR A 34 14.26 -17.86 0.02
N LEU A 35 13.76 -16.69 0.43
CA LEU A 35 14.27 -15.96 1.60
C LEU A 35 13.49 -16.23 2.89
N SER A 36 12.42 -17.03 2.81
CA SER A 36 11.51 -17.32 3.93
C SER A 36 11.03 -16.04 4.66
N ASN A 37 10.67 -15.02 3.89
CA ASN A 37 10.15 -13.75 4.40
C ASN A 37 8.84 -13.35 3.70
N SER A 38 8.10 -12.42 4.32
CA SER A 38 6.80 -11.98 3.81
C SER A 38 6.50 -10.55 4.21
N SER A 39 5.60 -9.92 3.46
CA SER A 39 5.03 -8.62 3.79
C SER A 39 3.52 -8.61 3.58
N MET A 40 2.84 -7.78 4.36
CA MET A 40 1.39 -7.59 4.23
C MET A 40 1.08 -6.10 4.30
N VAL A 41 0.33 -5.61 3.32
CA VAL A 41 -0.14 -4.22 3.25
C VAL A 41 -1.64 -4.22 3.46
N TYR A 42 -2.11 -3.33 4.34
CA TYR A 42 -3.51 -2.98 4.52
C TYR A 42 -3.69 -1.54 4.08
N ARG A 43 -4.68 -1.25 3.24
CA ARG A 43 -4.95 0.11 2.75
C ARG A 43 -6.41 0.47 2.95
N LEU A 44 -6.63 1.72 3.33
CA LEU A 44 -7.92 2.41 3.30
C LEU A 44 -7.77 3.65 2.42
N LEU A 45 -8.74 3.87 1.53
CA LEU A 45 -8.79 5.03 0.64
C LEU A 45 -10.15 5.68 0.73
N GLY A 46 -10.18 7.00 0.87
CA GLY A 46 -11.37 7.83 0.72
C GLY A 46 -11.19 8.81 -0.43
N LEU A 47 -12.18 8.86 -1.32
CA LEU A 47 -12.27 9.80 -2.43
C LEU A 47 -13.54 10.61 -2.30
N TYR A 48 -13.40 11.93 -2.17
CA TYR A 48 -14.53 12.85 -2.05
C TYR A 48 -14.54 13.85 -3.22
N SER A 49 -15.50 13.72 -4.13
CA SER A 49 -15.65 14.60 -5.28
C SER A 49 -16.29 15.93 -4.89
N LEU A 50 -15.52 17.02 -5.04
CA LEU A 50 -16.03 18.40 -4.94
C LEU A 50 -16.73 18.84 -6.22
N SER A 51 -16.32 18.28 -7.36
CA SER A 51 -16.93 18.49 -8.67
C SER A 51 -16.59 17.32 -9.59
N LYS A 52 -17.05 17.36 -10.86
CA LYS A 52 -16.62 16.41 -11.91
C LYS A 52 -15.11 16.46 -12.18
N ARG A 53 -14.43 17.53 -11.77
CA ARG A 53 -13.02 17.80 -12.07
C ARG A 53 -12.13 17.81 -10.84
N THR A 54 -12.68 17.96 -9.64
CA THR A 54 -11.91 18.12 -8.40
C THR A 54 -12.32 17.07 -7.37
N THR A 55 -11.33 16.34 -6.83
CA THR A 55 -11.55 15.30 -5.82
C THR A 55 -10.53 15.43 -4.70
N LEU A 56 -10.98 15.37 -3.45
CA LEU A 56 -10.13 15.20 -2.27
C LEU A 56 -9.77 13.73 -2.10
N VAL A 57 -8.53 13.44 -1.74
CA VAL A 57 -7.98 12.09 -1.58
C VAL A 57 -7.43 11.95 -0.17
N ALA A 58 -7.83 10.88 0.52
CA ALA A 58 -7.25 10.47 1.79
C ALA A 58 -6.88 8.98 1.74
N ASN A 59 -5.59 8.66 1.82
CA ASN A 59 -5.07 7.30 1.74
C ASN A 59 -4.27 6.99 3.00
N VAL A 60 -4.62 5.90 3.68
CA VAL A 60 -3.91 5.39 4.85
C VAL A 60 -3.51 3.96 4.55
N ALA A 61 -2.24 3.64 4.73
CA ALA A 61 -1.74 2.28 4.53
C ALA A 61 -0.83 1.85 5.68
N TYR A 62 -0.94 0.58 6.07
CA TYR A 62 -0.08 -0.07 7.04
C TYR A 62 0.61 -1.26 6.40
N LEU A 63 1.94 -1.26 6.43
CA LEU A 63 2.79 -2.33 5.94
C LEU A 63 3.41 -3.05 7.13
N LYS A 64 3.21 -4.36 7.20
CA LYS A 64 3.85 -5.27 8.14
C LYS A 64 4.85 -6.15 7.40
N ASN A 65 6.13 -5.95 7.65
CA ASN A 65 7.17 -6.89 7.24
C ASN A 65 7.33 -8.00 8.28
N SER A 66 7.76 -9.18 7.84
CA SER A 66 8.11 -10.31 8.71
C SER A 66 9.46 -10.90 8.28
N SER A 67 10.24 -11.39 9.25
CA SER A 67 11.62 -11.85 9.03
C SER A 67 12.48 -10.74 8.40
N SER A 68 13.29 -11.07 7.38
CA SER A 68 14.17 -10.14 6.68
C SER A 68 13.49 -9.35 5.55
N ALA A 69 12.14 -9.29 5.51
CA ALA A 69 11.45 -8.50 4.49
C ALA A 69 11.73 -7.00 4.69
N THR A 70 11.94 -6.30 3.58
CA THR A 70 12.41 -4.90 3.57
C THR A 70 11.51 -4.01 2.75
N GLU A 71 10.25 -4.39 2.50
CA GLU A 71 9.34 -3.55 1.71
C GLU A 71 9.11 -2.21 2.41
N ALA A 72 8.80 -1.17 1.64
CA ALA A 72 8.44 0.15 2.13
C ALA A 72 7.28 0.75 1.32
N LEU A 73 6.43 1.54 1.99
CA LEU A 73 5.36 2.36 1.39
C LEU A 73 5.88 3.75 0.99
N VAL A 74 6.84 4.28 1.75
CA VAL A 74 7.55 5.52 1.44
C VAL A 74 9.03 5.34 1.68
N ASN A 75 9.85 6.05 0.90
CA ASN A 75 11.30 5.89 0.91
C ASN A 75 11.87 6.06 2.32
N THR A 76 12.75 5.15 2.75
CA THR A 76 13.47 5.25 4.02
C THR A 76 14.96 5.52 3.76
N THR A 77 15.77 5.57 4.82
CA THR A 77 17.24 5.64 4.71
C THR A 77 17.89 4.28 4.44
N SER A 78 17.12 3.21 4.26
CA SER A 78 17.62 1.85 4.04
C SER A 78 18.22 1.66 2.64
N GLY A 79 19.39 1.02 2.57
CA GLY A 79 20.00 0.56 1.31
C GLY A 79 19.48 -0.81 0.83
N ALA A 80 18.48 -1.40 1.51
CA ALA A 80 17.89 -2.66 1.09
C ALA A 80 17.09 -2.50 -0.21
N ILE A 81 17.02 -3.57 -1.01
CA ILE A 81 16.31 -3.57 -2.31
C ILE A 81 14.84 -3.13 -2.17
N GLY A 82 14.16 -3.51 -1.09
CA GLY A 82 12.76 -3.12 -0.84
C GLY A 82 12.57 -1.70 -0.28
N GLY A 83 13.66 -0.97 -0.02
CA GLY A 83 13.62 0.42 0.45
C GLY A 83 13.32 0.63 1.93
N GLY A 84 13.01 -0.42 2.69
CA GLY A 84 12.71 -0.39 4.13
C GLY A 84 13.78 -1.04 5.01
N VAL A 85 13.78 -0.72 6.31
CA VAL A 85 14.64 -1.41 7.29
C VAL A 85 14.10 -2.84 7.50
N PRO A 86 14.95 -3.89 7.52
CA PRO A 86 14.50 -5.28 7.63
C PRO A 86 13.55 -5.51 8.82
N GLY A 87 12.45 -6.22 8.58
CA GLY A 87 11.48 -6.61 9.61
C GLY A 87 10.65 -5.46 10.19
N THR A 88 10.88 -4.23 9.73
CA THR A 88 10.20 -3.04 10.26
C THR A 88 8.85 -2.84 9.59
N SER A 89 7.85 -2.45 10.37
CA SER A 89 6.52 -2.08 9.87
C SER A 89 6.45 -0.57 9.62
N GLN A 90 5.63 -0.14 8.65
CA GLN A 90 5.50 1.27 8.27
C GLN A 90 4.02 1.65 8.12
N THR A 91 3.62 2.75 8.76
CA THR A 91 2.35 3.42 8.50
C THR A 91 2.60 4.60 7.58
N SER A 92 1.78 4.75 6.54
CA SER A 92 1.82 5.88 5.62
C SER A 92 0.45 6.55 5.54
N VAL A 93 0.45 7.88 5.48
CA VAL A 93 -0.74 8.70 5.26
C VAL A 93 -0.44 9.64 4.10
N ALA A 94 -1.30 9.64 3.09
CA ALA A 94 -1.24 10.55 1.96
C ALA A 94 -2.57 11.27 1.79
N LEU A 95 -2.54 12.59 1.91
CA LEU A 95 -3.68 13.48 1.71
C LEU A 95 -3.42 14.33 0.48
N GLY A 96 -4.43 14.59 -0.34
CA GLY A 96 -4.23 15.38 -1.55
C GLY A 96 -5.50 15.82 -2.26
N VAL A 97 -5.29 16.53 -3.35
CA VAL A 97 -6.34 16.99 -4.27
C VAL A 97 -5.97 16.56 -5.68
N ARG A 98 -6.91 15.90 -6.36
CA ARG A 98 -6.83 15.61 -7.80
C ARG A 98 -7.69 16.61 -8.56
N HIS A 99 -7.09 17.34 -9.49
CA HIS A 99 -7.81 18.23 -10.42
C HIS A 99 -7.58 17.79 -11.87
N THR A 100 -8.64 17.70 -12.68
CA THR A 100 -8.59 17.27 -14.09
C THR A 100 -9.17 18.36 -15.00
N PHE A 101 -8.34 18.88 -15.90
CA PHE A 101 -8.68 19.95 -16.85
C PHE A 101 -9.07 19.42 -18.23
#